data_AF-A0A507BWV5-F1
#
_entry.id   AF-A0A507BWV5-F1
#
_cell.length_a   1.000
_cell.length_b   1.000
_cell.length_c   1.000
_cell.angle_alpha   90.00
_cell.angle_beta   90.00
_cell.angle_gamma   90.00
#
_symmetry.space_group_name_H-M   'P 1'
#
loop_
_entity.id
_entity.type
_entity.pdbx_description
1 polymer ?
#
loop_
_entity_poly.entity_id
_entity_poly.type
_entity_poly.pdbx_seq_one_letter_code
_entity_poly.pdbx_strand_id
1 'polypeptide(L)'
;MSTMRTQIAPAADNYSSSAPDKMELWGDDSTRLGLVEAQRTIAVLSEASKKAAIVHYLSGINAIPRVDPTVAAAFSAFKQAQSQVNDMSAKKDPSSEDELKSATESLRSSTRQLCRAVISSASALSNLKQLEASQAPKQNEGRKFLELLREVRVALFERLRMSADEEKTRTERLAALLAKERKTTTEVSQLTAELVAARVDREKQVRIKKEVVRKLKDELATIKAQNEDIVRKIESKSRSKQQSELSSFSEKESTFKAEIATLSAQLDTSIKTHREEESNMRRRKFKIESEVENWIHKYDQDMEEKQNEYDELLSVFLEEKAQLDEISTRHKQLQNEYNAFVEERQKNRPDSSPAEGVVEAILEEEVEDDGAAPVAATLSASVTLASPDAE
;
A
#
# COMPACT_ATOMS: atom_id res chain seq x y z
N MET A 1 -18.65 -22.95 -1.39
CA MET A 1 -20.10 -22.79 -1.15
C MET A 1 -20.82 -23.95 -1.80
N SER A 2 -21.68 -24.57 -1.01
CA SER A 2 -22.28 -25.89 -1.18
C SER A 2 -23.03 -26.07 -2.51
N THR A 3 -22.68 -27.12 -3.26
CA THR A 3 -23.46 -27.62 -4.39
C THR A 3 -24.71 -28.31 -3.88
N MET A 4 -25.81 -27.56 -3.76
CA MET A 4 -27.14 -28.14 -3.53
C MET A 4 -27.58 -28.91 -4.78
N ARG A 5 -27.30 -30.21 -4.78
CA ARG A 5 -27.80 -31.20 -5.72
C ARG A 5 -29.22 -31.56 -5.28
N THR A 6 -30.22 -30.81 -5.75
CA THR A 6 -31.63 -31.14 -5.55
C THR A 6 -31.92 -32.45 -6.28
N GLN A 7 -32.01 -33.54 -5.52
CA GLN A 7 -32.53 -34.82 -6.00
C GLN A 7 -34.02 -34.62 -6.31
N ILE A 8 -34.34 -34.44 -7.58
CA ILE A 8 -35.72 -34.55 -8.06
C ILE A 8 -36.00 -36.06 -8.09
N ALA A 9 -36.82 -36.52 -7.15
CA ALA A 9 -37.31 -37.89 -7.11
C ALA A 9 -38.04 -38.20 -8.43
N PRO A 10 -37.80 -39.36 -9.07
CA PRO A 10 -38.58 -39.75 -10.23
C PRO A 10 -40.03 -39.96 -9.77
N ALA A 11 -40.95 -39.23 -10.41
CA ALA A 11 -42.38 -39.49 -10.27
C ALA A 11 -42.61 -40.96 -10.62
N ALA A 12 -43.03 -41.76 -9.63
CA ALA A 12 -43.46 -43.11 -9.86
C ALA A 12 -44.70 -43.04 -10.74
N ASP A 13 -44.52 -43.32 -12.03
CA ASP A 13 -45.60 -43.59 -12.97
C ASP A 13 -46.36 -44.81 -12.45
N ASN A 14 -47.39 -44.54 -11.67
CA ASN A 14 -48.34 -45.51 -11.16
C ASN A 14 -49.32 -45.86 -12.30
N TYR A 15 -48.79 -46.28 -13.44
CA TYR A 15 -49.55 -47.07 -14.40
C TYR A 15 -49.55 -48.49 -13.84
N SER A 16 -50.62 -48.80 -13.10
CA SER A 16 -51.07 -50.16 -12.84
C SER A 16 -51.33 -50.85 -14.19
N SER A 17 -50.26 -51.30 -14.83
CA SER A 17 -50.30 -52.32 -15.86
C SER A 17 -50.72 -53.60 -15.16
N SER A 18 -52.03 -53.77 -15.04
CA SER A 18 -52.65 -55.07 -14.81
C SER A 18 -51.97 -56.02 -15.78
N ALA A 19 -51.16 -56.94 -15.27
CA ALA A 19 -50.55 -58.00 -16.07
C ALA A 19 -51.58 -58.53 -17.07
N PRO A 20 -51.22 -58.76 -18.35
CA PRO A 20 -52.16 -59.25 -19.33
C PRO A 20 -52.67 -60.59 -18.82
N ASP A 21 -53.91 -60.58 -18.34
CA ASP A 21 -54.61 -61.76 -17.86
C ASP A 21 -54.55 -62.75 -19.02
N LYS A 22 -53.86 -63.87 -18.80
CA LYS A 22 -53.47 -64.79 -19.88
C LYS A 22 -54.73 -65.42 -20.45
N MET A 23 -55.32 -64.75 -21.42
CA MET A 23 -56.51 -65.18 -22.13
C MET A 23 -56.20 -66.56 -22.75
N GLU A 24 -56.80 -67.61 -22.18
CA GLU A 24 -56.52 -68.98 -22.58
C GLU A 24 -57.06 -69.23 -24.00
N LEU A 25 -56.35 -70.02 -24.80
CA LEU A 25 -56.79 -70.36 -26.16
C LEU A 25 -58.17 -71.06 -26.14
N TRP A 26 -58.47 -71.77 -25.06
CA TRP A 26 -59.70 -72.54 -24.85
C TRP A 26 -60.68 -71.92 -23.85
N GLY A 27 -60.34 -70.76 -23.27
CA GLY A 27 -61.17 -70.05 -22.29
C GLY A 27 -62.46 -69.49 -22.90
N ASP A 28 -63.43 -69.17 -22.05
CA ASP A 28 -64.59 -68.35 -22.42
C ASP A 28 -64.56 -67.07 -21.58
N ASP A 29 -63.89 -66.06 -22.13
CA ASP A 29 -63.71 -64.77 -21.47
C ASP A 29 -64.85 -63.80 -21.79
N SER A 30 -65.89 -64.26 -22.50
CA SER A 30 -67.02 -63.44 -22.92
C SER A 30 -67.80 -62.85 -21.74
N THR A 31 -67.86 -63.54 -20.60
CA THR A 31 -68.61 -63.12 -19.40
C THR A 31 -67.97 -61.97 -18.63
N ARG A 32 -66.71 -61.60 -18.95
CA ARG A 32 -65.95 -60.56 -18.27
C ARG A 32 -66.22 -59.15 -18.80
N LEU A 33 -67.00 -59.01 -19.86
CA LEU A 33 -67.39 -57.74 -20.46
C LEU A 33 -68.80 -57.35 -20.04
N GLY A 34 -69.04 -56.07 -19.74
CA GLY A 34 -70.33 -55.59 -19.25
C GLY A 34 -71.41 -55.43 -20.34
N LEU A 35 -71.02 -55.29 -21.62
CA LEU A 35 -71.92 -55.02 -22.73
C LEU A 35 -72.23 -56.31 -23.51
N VAL A 36 -73.50 -56.68 -23.67
CA VAL A 36 -73.94 -57.91 -24.37
C VAL A 36 -73.35 -58.02 -25.78
N GLU A 37 -73.24 -56.91 -26.50
CA GLU A 37 -72.62 -56.87 -27.84
C GLU A 37 -71.12 -57.17 -27.78
N ALA A 38 -70.41 -56.66 -26.77
CA ALA A 38 -69.00 -56.95 -26.52
C ALA A 38 -68.77 -58.40 -26.07
N GLN A 39 -69.68 -58.96 -25.27
CA GLN A 39 -69.67 -60.38 -24.91
C GLN A 39 -69.83 -61.25 -26.16
N ARG A 40 -70.77 -60.91 -27.06
CA ARG A 40 -71.00 -61.64 -28.31
C ARG A 40 -69.81 -61.57 -29.25
N THR A 41 -69.18 -60.41 -29.44
CA THR A 41 -68.03 -60.27 -30.34
C THR A 41 -66.82 -61.08 -29.85
N ILE A 42 -66.53 -61.08 -28.54
CA ILE A 42 -65.48 -61.92 -27.96
C ILE A 42 -65.85 -63.40 -27.97
N ALA A 43 -67.12 -63.77 -27.75
CA ALA A 43 -67.57 -65.16 -27.83
C ALA A 43 -67.37 -65.74 -29.24
N VAL A 44 -67.75 -64.99 -30.29
CA VAL A 44 -67.53 -65.39 -31.70
C VAL A 44 -66.05 -65.55 -31.99
N LEU A 45 -65.21 -64.61 -31.53
CA LEU A 45 -63.76 -64.68 -31.74
C LEU A 45 -63.11 -65.84 -30.96
N SER A 46 -63.63 -66.16 -29.78
CA SER A 46 -63.20 -67.30 -28.96
C SER A 46 -63.60 -68.63 -29.60
N GLU A 47 -64.82 -68.72 -30.15
CA GLU A 47 -65.27 -69.89 -30.90
C GLU A 47 -64.49 -70.08 -32.19
N ALA A 48 -64.19 -68.99 -32.91
CA ALA A 48 -63.33 -69.00 -34.09
C ALA A 48 -61.91 -69.46 -33.75
N SER A 49 -61.35 -68.98 -32.64
CA SER A 49 -60.03 -69.40 -32.15
C SER A 49 -59.99 -70.89 -31.81
N LYS A 50 -61.01 -71.41 -31.12
CA LYS A 50 -61.14 -72.84 -30.78
C LYS A 50 -61.24 -73.70 -32.03
N LYS A 51 -62.07 -73.32 -33.01
CA LYS A 51 -62.22 -74.06 -34.27
C LYS A 51 -60.94 -74.03 -35.11
N ALA A 52 -60.27 -72.88 -35.20
CA ALA A 52 -58.99 -72.75 -35.91
C ALA A 52 -57.90 -73.63 -35.26
N ALA A 53 -57.87 -73.67 -33.92
CA ALA A 53 -56.98 -74.56 -33.17
C ALA A 53 -57.25 -76.03 -33.49
N ILE A 54 -58.52 -76.47 -33.44
CA ILE A 54 -58.90 -77.87 -33.75
C ILE A 54 -58.43 -78.26 -35.16
N VAL A 55 -58.68 -77.43 -36.17
CA VAL A 55 -58.28 -77.72 -37.55
C VAL A 55 -56.75 -77.76 -37.66
N HIS A 56 -56.04 -76.83 -37.03
CA HIS A 56 -54.58 -76.81 -37.06
C HIS A 56 -53.96 -78.07 -36.45
N TYR A 57 -54.35 -78.41 -35.22
CA TYR A 57 -53.76 -79.55 -34.50
C TYR A 57 -54.13 -80.90 -35.14
N LEU A 58 -55.34 -81.04 -35.70
CA LEU A 58 -55.79 -82.29 -36.32
C LEU A 58 -55.31 -82.45 -37.77
N SER A 59 -55.02 -81.36 -38.48
CA SER A 59 -54.48 -81.43 -39.84
C SER A 59 -53.12 -82.14 -39.91
N GLY A 60 -52.29 -82.01 -38.86
CA GLY A 60 -50.92 -82.55 -38.81
C GLY A 60 -50.78 -83.97 -38.23
N ILE A 61 -51.88 -84.64 -37.88
CA ILE A 61 -51.85 -85.93 -37.17
C ILE A 61 -52.58 -87.00 -37.95
N ASN A 62 -52.11 -88.25 -37.87
CA ASN A 62 -52.66 -89.38 -38.63
C ASN A 62 -53.68 -90.22 -37.83
N ALA A 63 -53.67 -90.14 -36.50
CA ALA A 63 -54.65 -90.78 -35.62
C ALA A 63 -54.78 -90.00 -34.31
N ILE A 64 -56.01 -89.80 -33.84
CA ILE A 64 -56.25 -89.23 -32.51
C ILE A 64 -56.30 -90.40 -31.51
N PRO A 65 -55.41 -90.48 -30.52
CA PRO A 65 -55.45 -91.54 -29.51
C PRO A 65 -56.67 -91.38 -28.59
N ARG A 66 -57.38 -92.49 -28.31
CA ARG A 66 -58.47 -92.60 -27.33
C ARG A 66 -59.62 -91.60 -27.54
N VAL A 67 -60.43 -91.82 -28.58
CA VAL A 67 -61.61 -90.99 -28.83
C VAL A 67 -62.87 -91.82 -29.01
N ASP A 68 -64.01 -91.21 -28.69
CA ASP A 68 -65.33 -91.76 -28.93
C ASP A 68 -65.50 -92.18 -30.40
N PRO A 69 -66.27 -93.26 -30.67
CA PRO A 69 -66.45 -93.79 -32.02
C PRO A 69 -67.02 -92.77 -33.00
N THR A 70 -67.80 -91.80 -32.50
CA THR A 70 -68.36 -90.68 -33.27
C THR A 70 -67.29 -89.70 -33.75
N VAL A 71 -66.31 -89.38 -32.91
CA VAL A 71 -65.19 -88.49 -33.27
C VAL A 71 -64.19 -89.21 -34.16
N ALA A 72 -63.96 -90.51 -33.92
CA ALA A 72 -63.13 -91.34 -34.78
C ALA A 72 -63.69 -91.42 -36.22
N ALA A 73 -65.00 -91.62 -36.37
CA ALA A 73 -65.68 -91.61 -37.67
C ALA A 73 -65.64 -90.23 -38.35
N ALA A 74 -65.82 -89.15 -37.59
CA ALA A 74 -65.69 -87.78 -38.11
C ALA A 74 -64.26 -87.46 -38.55
N PHE A 75 -63.26 -87.96 -37.84
CA PHE A 75 -61.84 -87.78 -38.16
C PHE A 75 -61.43 -88.58 -39.39
N SER A 76 -61.89 -89.83 -39.55
CA SER A 76 -61.63 -90.62 -40.76
C SER A 76 -62.27 -89.99 -42.00
N ALA A 77 -63.51 -89.47 -41.87
CA ALA A 77 -64.18 -88.74 -42.94
C ALA A 77 -63.42 -87.45 -43.31
N PHE A 78 -62.94 -86.70 -42.32
CA PHE A 78 -62.11 -85.52 -42.55
C PHE A 78 -60.79 -85.87 -43.24
N LYS A 79 -60.11 -86.95 -42.83
CA LYS A 79 -58.86 -87.39 -43.47
C LYS A 79 -59.05 -87.87 -44.90
N GLN A 80 -60.15 -88.59 -45.17
CA GLN A 80 -60.52 -88.99 -46.51
C GLN A 80 -60.84 -87.78 -47.40
N ALA A 81 -61.58 -86.80 -46.90
CA ALA A 81 -61.83 -85.56 -47.63
C ALA A 81 -60.55 -84.73 -47.82
N GLN A 82 -59.65 -84.71 -46.83
CA GLN A 82 -58.37 -84.03 -46.91
C GLN A 82 -57.44 -84.67 -47.96
N SER A 83 -57.37 -86.01 -48.03
CA SER A 83 -56.61 -86.71 -49.07
C SER A 83 -57.21 -86.49 -50.45
N GLN A 84 -58.54 -86.53 -50.59
CA GLN A 84 -59.23 -86.21 -51.84
C GLN A 84 -58.89 -84.80 -52.33
N VAL A 85 -58.92 -83.78 -51.46
CA VAL A 85 -58.56 -82.41 -51.85
C VAL A 85 -57.07 -82.29 -52.21
N ASN A 86 -56.18 -82.95 -51.47
CA ASN A 86 -54.74 -82.93 -51.77
C ASN A 86 -54.43 -83.63 -53.11
N ASP A 87 -55.01 -84.81 -53.36
CA ASP A 87 -54.82 -85.59 -54.58
C ASP A 87 -55.37 -84.84 -55.81
N MET A 88 -56.49 -84.13 -55.64
CA MET A 88 -57.10 -83.33 -56.71
C MET A 88 -56.37 -82.00 -56.93
N SER A 89 -55.78 -81.41 -55.88
CA SER A 89 -54.91 -80.23 -56.02
C SER A 89 -53.58 -80.51 -56.72
N ALA A 90 -53.11 -81.78 -56.68
CA ALA A 90 -51.91 -82.23 -57.39
C ALA A 90 -52.19 -82.54 -58.88
N LYS A 91 -53.43 -82.87 -59.24
CA LYS A 91 -53.88 -83.12 -60.62
C LYS A 91 -54.37 -81.83 -61.27
N LYS A 92 -53.49 -81.15 -61.98
CA LYS A 92 -53.72 -79.82 -62.59
C LYS A 92 -54.52 -79.91 -63.91
N ASP A 93 -55.70 -80.55 -63.90
CA ASP A 93 -56.57 -80.69 -65.07
C ASP A 93 -57.85 -79.83 -64.96
N PRO A 94 -58.34 -79.19 -66.03
CA PRO A 94 -59.48 -78.26 -65.98
C PRO A 94 -60.87 -78.92 -65.79
N SER A 95 -61.00 -80.25 -65.99
CA SER A 95 -62.23 -81.00 -65.62
C SER A 95 -62.34 -81.25 -64.11
N SER A 96 -61.29 -80.91 -63.35
CA SER A 96 -61.16 -81.08 -61.90
C SER A 96 -61.82 -79.93 -61.12
N GLU A 97 -62.25 -78.82 -61.73
CA GLU A 97 -62.71 -77.65 -60.95
C GLU A 97 -64.02 -77.88 -60.17
N ASP A 98 -65.02 -78.52 -60.77
CA ASP A 98 -66.29 -78.81 -60.09
C ASP A 98 -66.16 -80.00 -59.12
N GLU A 99 -65.26 -80.93 -59.43
CA GLU A 99 -64.84 -82.01 -58.52
C GLU A 99 -64.02 -81.45 -57.34
N LEU A 100 -63.21 -80.42 -57.55
CA LEU A 100 -62.47 -79.70 -56.50
C LEU A 100 -63.42 -78.87 -55.63
N LYS A 101 -64.44 -78.22 -56.22
CA LYS A 101 -65.49 -77.52 -55.46
C LYS A 101 -66.30 -78.49 -54.60
N SER A 102 -66.70 -79.64 -55.13
CA SER A 102 -67.41 -80.66 -54.35
C SER A 102 -66.53 -81.33 -53.30
N ALA A 103 -65.24 -81.58 -53.59
CA ALA A 103 -64.27 -82.10 -52.62
C ALA A 103 -63.97 -81.08 -51.51
N THR A 104 -63.88 -79.78 -51.83
CA THR A 104 -63.71 -78.72 -50.83
C THR A 104 -64.97 -78.49 -49.99
N GLU A 105 -66.17 -78.66 -50.55
CA GLU A 105 -67.42 -78.62 -49.78
C GLU A 105 -67.61 -79.86 -48.90
N SER A 106 -67.17 -81.03 -49.37
CA SER A 106 -67.03 -82.26 -48.57
C SER A 106 -66.02 -82.07 -47.43
N LEU A 107 -64.87 -81.44 -47.69
CA LEU A 107 -63.89 -81.09 -46.68
C LEU A 107 -64.45 -80.08 -45.67
N ARG A 108 -65.21 -79.07 -46.10
CA ARG A 108 -65.85 -78.10 -45.20
C ARG A 108 -66.90 -78.74 -44.30
N SER A 109 -67.78 -79.56 -44.88
CA SER A 109 -68.85 -80.24 -44.13
C SER A 109 -68.27 -81.23 -43.13
N SER A 110 -67.29 -82.04 -43.54
CA SER A 110 -66.54 -82.94 -42.64
C SER A 110 -65.74 -82.19 -41.58
N THR A 111 -65.12 -81.05 -41.90
CA THR A 111 -64.43 -80.19 -40.92
C THR A 111 -65.40 -79.61 -39.89
N ARG A 112 -66.58 -79.15 -40.32
CA ARG A 112 -67.63 -78.65 -39.40
C ARG A 112 -68.14 -79.76 -38.49
N GLN A 113 -68.36 -80.95 -39.04
CA GLN A 113 -68.80 -82.12 -38.28
C GLN A 113 -67.73 -82.59 -37.28
N LEU A 114 -66.45 -82.57 -37.69
CA LEU A 114 -65.31 -82.85 -36.82
C LEU A 114 -65.18 -81.82 -35.68
N CYS A 115 -65.21 -80.53 -36.00
CA CYS A 115 -65.18 -79.47 -34.97
C CYS A 115 -66.35 -79.61 -33.99
N ARG A 116 -67.57 -79.91 -34.46
CA ARG A 116 -68.71 -80.16 -33.57
C ARG A 116 -68.49 -81.39 -32.70
N ALA A 117 -68.04 -82.51 -33.27
CA ALA A 117 -67.81 -83.75 -32.54
C ALA A 117 -66.70 -83.59 -31.49
N VAL A 118 -65.62 -82.89 -31.81
CA VAL A 118 -64.48 -82.61 -30.90
C VAL A 118 -64.87 -81.61 -29.80
N ILE A 119 -65.66 -80.59 -30.12
CA ILE A 119 -66.14 -79.62 -29.11
C ILE A 119 -67.15 -80.28 -28.16
N SER A 120 -68.01 -81.17 -28.66
CA SER A 120 -69.00 -81.88 -27.83
C SER A 120 -68.42 -83.01 -26.98
N SER A 121 -67.26 -83.57 -27.35
CA SER A 121 -66.58 -84.62 -26.58
C SER A 121 -65.48 -84.02 -25.69
N ALA A 122 -65.72 -84.01 -24.37
CA ALA A 122 -64.77 -83.47 -23.41
C ALA A 122 -63.42 -84.24 -23.38
N SER A 123 -63.45 -85.55 -23.65
CA SER A 123 -62.26 -86.42 -23.73
C SER A 123 -61.41 -86.14 -24.98
N ALA A 124 -62.05 -85.88 -26.12
CA ALA A 124 -61.37 -85.49 -27.35
C ALA A 124 -60.62 -84.15 -27.19
N LEU A 125 -61.26 -83.20 -26.51
CA LEU A 125 -60.69 -81.87 -26.26
C LEU A 125 -59.54 -81.91 -25.25
N SER A 126 -59.61 -82.75 -24.21
CA SER A 126 -58.48 -82.94 -23.28
C SER A 126 -57.26 -83.55 -23.96
N ASN A 127 -57.46 -84.50 -24.88
CA ASN A 127 -56.37 -85.13 -25.62
C ASN A 127 -55.74 -84.13 -26.61
N LEU A 128 -56.55 -83.25 -27.21
CA LEU A 128 -56.07 -82.19 -28.10
C LEU A 128 -55.27 -81.12 -27.34
N LYS A 129 -55.69 -80.73 -26.13
CA LYS A 129 -54.91 -79.84 -25.25
C LYS A 129 -53.57 -80.46 -24.83
N GLN A 130 -53.55 -81.75 -24.52
CA GLN A 130 -52.30 -82.46 -24.19
C GLN A 130 -51.36 -82.52 -25.39
N LEU A 131 -51.92 -82.72 -26.57
CA LEU A 131 -51.19 -82.70 -27.84
C LEU A 131 -50.64 -81.31 -28.20
N GLU A 132 -51.41 -80.24 -27.97
CA GLU A 132 -50.93 -78.86 -28.04
C GLU A 132 -49.72 -78.65 -27.13
N ALA A 133 -49.78 -79.16 -25.89
CA ALA A 133 -48.68 -79.06 -24.93
C ALA A 133 -47.47 -79.94 -25.28
N SER A 134 -47.69 -81.07 -25.99
CA SER A 134 -46.63 -82.01 -26.42
C SER A 134 -45.96 -81.60 -27.73
N GLN A 135 -46.62 -80.82 -28.58
CA GLN A 135 -46.03 -80.32 -29.81
C GLN A 135 -45.03 -79.20 -29.51
N ALA A 136 -43.74 -79.52 -29.59
CA ALA A 136 -42.65 -78.55 -29.63
C ALA A 136 -42.90 -77.49 -30.72
N PRO A 137 -42.42 -76.23 -30.57
CA PRO A 137 -42.79 -75.09 -31.39
C PRO A 137 -42.25 -75.20 -32.82
N LYS A 138 -42.87 -76.06 -33.64
CA LYS A 138 -42.71 -76.00 -35.09
C LYS A 138 -43.48 -74.78 -35.57
N GLN A 139 -42.75 -73.75 -35.98
CA GLN A 139 -43.29 -72.52 -36.54
C GLN A 139 -43.93 -72.81 -37.89
N ASN A 140 -45.18 -73.28 -37.86
CA ASN A 140 -46.02 -73.48 -39.03
C ASN A 140 -46.89 -72.23 -39.24
N GLU A 141 -47.29 -71.94 -40.48
CA GLU A 141 -48.15 -70.79 -40.80
C GLU A 141 -49.48 -70.81 -40.01
N GLY A 142 -50.01 -72.00 -39.69
CA GLY A 142 -51.18 -72.14 -38.83
C GLY A 142 -50.96 -71.70 -37.37
N ARG A 143 -49.74 -71.79 -36.83
CA ARG A 143 -49.42 -71.37 -35.47
C ARG A 143 -49.30 -69.84 -35.36
N LYS A 144 -48.68 -69.19 -36.36
CA LYS A 144 -48.65 -67.72 -36.48
C LYS A 144 -50.06 -67.13 -36.58
N PHE A 145 -50.94 -67.78 -37.36
CA PHE A 145 -52.34 -67.37 -37.45
C PHE A 145 -53.06 -67.45 -36.09
N LEU A 146 -52.82 -68.51 -35.31
CA LEU A 146 -53.39 -68.64 -33.95
C LEU A 146 -52.82 -67.59 -32.97
N GLU A 147 -51.53 -67.25 -33.08
CA GLU A 147 -50.89 -66.21 -32.26
C GLU A 147 -51.47 -64.81 -32.59
N LEU A 148 -51.59 -64.45 -33.87
CA LEU A 148 -52.22 -63.19 -34.29
C LEU A 148 -53.69 -63.11 -33.85
N LEU A 149 -54.44 -64.22 -33.98
CA LEU A 149 -55.83 -64.27 -33.55
C LEU A 149 -55.96 -64.10 -32.03
N ARG A 150 -54.97 -64.59 -31.26
CA ARG A 150 -54.87 -64.34 -29.82
C ARG A 150 -54.56 -62.88 -29.51
N GLU A 151 -53.60 -62.26 -30.18
CA GLU A 151 -53.26 -60.84 -29.99
C GLU A 151 -54.44 -59.91 -30.30
N VAL A 152 -55.13 -60.15 -31.42
CA VAL A 152 -56.33 -59.41 -31.81
C VAL A 152 -57.43 -59.57 -30.75
N ARG A 153 -57.58 -60.78 -30.18
CA ARG A 153 -58.57 -61.04 -29.11
C ARG A 153 -58.26 -60.25 -27.84
N VAL A 154 -56.99 -60.20 -27.42
CA VAL A 154 -56.56 -59.42 -26.24
C VAL A 154 -56.77 -57.92 -26.49
N ALA A 155 -56.34 -57.41 -27.64
CA ALA A 155 -56.49 -56.00 -27.99
C ALA A 155 -57.98 -55.58 -28.09
N LEU A 156 -58.85 -56.42 -28.68
CA LEU A 156 -60.28 -56.16 -28.73
C LEU A 156 -60.92 -56.25 -27.35
N PHE A 157 -60.50 -57.20 -26.51
CA PHE A 157 -61.00 -57.31 -25.14
C PHE A 157 -60.67 -56.05 -24.32
N GLU A 158 -59.45 -55.54 -24.40
CA GLU A 158 -59.05 -54.29 -23.75
C GLU A 158 -59.83 -53.10 -24.29
N ARG A 159 -59.99 -52.98 -25.60
CA ARG A 159 -60.74 -51.87 -26.22
C ARG A 159 -62.24 -51.91 -25.95
N LEU A 160 -62.84 -53.10 -25.87
CA LEU A 160 -64.26 -53.26 -25.55
C LEU A 160 -64.54 -53.14 -24.06
N ARG A 161 -63.51 -53.30 -23.22
CA ARG A 161 -63.57 -53.04 -21.78
C ARG A 161 -63.47 -51.55 -21.46
N MET A 162 -62.83 -50.77 -22.34
CA MET A 162 -62.78 -49.31 -22.23
C MET A 162 -64.08 -48.68 -22.74
N SER A 163 -64.74 -47.87 -21.92
CA SER A 163 -65.90 -47.09 -22.36
C SER A 163 -65.46 -45.95 -23.29
N ALA A 164 -66.31 -45.56 -24.24
CA ALA A 164 -66.06 -44.43 -25.12
C ALA A 164 -65.78 -43.13 -24.35
N ASP A 165 -66.37 -42.96 -23.17
CA ASP A 165 -66.14 -41.81 -22.30
C ASP A 165 -64.78 -41.89 -21.59
N GLU A 166 -64.33 -43.08 -21.18
CA GLU A 166 -63.01 -43.26 -20.58
C GLU A 166 -61.89 -42.92 -21.57
N GLU A 167 -62.05 -43.29 -22.84
CA GLU A 167 -61.10 -42.93 -23.91
C GLU A 167 -61.07 -41.42 -24.18
N LYS A 168 -62.23 -40.76 -24.18
CA LYS A 168 -62.29 -39.29 -24.26
C LYS A 168 -61.58 -38.63 -23.08
N THR A 169 -61.83 -39.06 -21.84
CA THR A 169 -61.14 -38.49 -20.67
C THR A 169 -59.63 -38.75 -20.71
N ARG A 170 -59.18 -39.91 -21.22
CA ARG A 170 -57.76 -40.22 -21.40
C ARG A 170 -57.13 -39.27 -22.42
N THR A 171 -57.74 -39.09 -23.58
CA THR A 171 -57.22 -38.19 -24.62
C THR A 171 -57.20 -36.73 -24.15
N GLU A 172 -58.24 -36.27 -23.46
CA GLU A 172 -58.27 -34.93 -22.86
C GLU A 172 -57.17 -34.74 -21.81
N ARG A 173 -56.95 -35.72 -20.92
CA ARG A 173 -55.85 -35.69 -19.94
C ARG A 173 -54.49 -35.63 -20.62
N LEU A 174 -54.27 -36.42 -21.66
CA LEU A 174 -53.02 -36.39 -22.44
C LEU A 174 -52.83 -35.03 -23.12
N ALA A 175 -53.88 -34.46 -23.72
CA ALA A 175 -53.81 -33.12 -24.31
C ALA A 175 -53.48 -32.04 -23.27
N ALA A 176 -54.08 -32.11 -22.08
CA ALA A 176 -53.77 -31.19 -20.98
C ALA A 176 -52.33 -31.33 -20.48
N LEU A 177 -51.81 -32.57 -20.39
CA LEU A 177 -50.41 -32.82 -20.03
C LEU A 177 -49.46 -32.26 -21.08
N LEU A 178 -49.72 -32.46 -22.37
CA LEU A 178 -48.90 -31.90 -23.45
C LEU A 178 -48.93 -30.37 -23.47
N ALA A 179 -50.09 -29.76 -23.21
CA ALA A 179 -50.20 -28.30 -23.10
C ALA A 179 -49.39 -27.76 -21.91
N LYS A 180 -49.47 -28.44 -20.76
CA LYS A 180 -48.67 -28.10 -19.58
C LYS A 180 -47.18 -28.28 -19.84
N GLU A 181 -46.78 -29.38 -20.47
CA GLU A 181 -45.38 -29.63 -20.85
C GLU A 181 -44.85 -28.50 -21.73
N ARG A 182 -45.56 -28.15 -22.80
CA ARG A 182 -45.20 -27.02 -23.68
C ARG A 182 -45.05 -25.70 -22.91
N LYS A 183 -45.98 -25.39 -22.00
CA LYS A 183 -45.88 -24.18 -21.18
C LYS A 183 -44.64 -24.23 -20.28
N THR A 184 -44.43 -25.34 -19.57
CA THR A 184 -43.26 -25.48 -18.68
C THR A 184 -41.94 -25.48 -19.45
N THR A 185 -41.87 -26.03 -20.66
CA THR A 185 -40.63 -25.99 -21.47
C THR A 185 -40.35 -24.58 -21.97
N THR A 186 -41.37 -23.81 -22.34
CA THR A 186 -41.19 -22.38 -22.68
C THR A 186 -40.71 -21.58 -21.48
N GLU A 187 -41.32 -21.76 -20.29
CA GLU A 187 -40.91 -21.07 -19.06
C GLU A 187 -39.47 -21.43 -18.66
N VAL A 188 -39.11 -22.71 -18.72
CA VAL A 188 -37.72 -23.16 -18.47
C VAL A 188 -36.78 -22.52 -19.49
N SER A 189 -37.13 -22.48 -20.77
CA SER A 189 -36.28 -21.85 -21.80
C SER A 189 -36.06 -20.36 -21.50
N GLN A 190 -37.10 -19.63 -21.08
CA GLN A 190 -37.01 -18.21 -20.75
C GLN A 190 -36.14 -17.98 -19.52
N LEU A 191 -36.38 -18.73 -18.43
CA LEU A 191 -35.58 -18.63 -17.21
C LEU A 191 -34.11 -19.02 -17.46
N THR A 192 -33.84 -20.00 -18.31
CA THR A 192 -32.45 -20.34 -18.69
C THR A 192 -31.78 -19.22 -19.47
N ALA A 193 -32.51 -18.54 -20.37
CA ALA A 193 -31.99 -17.40 -21.12
C ALA A 193 -31.71 -16.19 -20.20
N GLU A 194 -32.63 -15.87 -19.29
CA GLU A 194 -32.46 -14.81 -18.29
C GLU A 194 -31.27 -15.08 -17.36
N LEU A 195 -31.13 -16.33 -16.90
CA LEU A 195 -30.01 -16.75 -16.07
C LEU A 195 -28.67 -16.59 -16.81
N VAL A 196 -28.60 -16.98 -18.08
CA VAL A 196 -27.40 -16.80 -18.91
C VAL A 196 -27.09 -15.32 -19.11
N ALA A 197 -28.10 -14.49 -19.42
CA ALA A 197 -27.93 -13.05 -19.56
C ALA A 197 -27.41 -12.40 -18.27
N ALA A 198 -28.00 -12.74 -17.11
CA ALA A 198 -27.57 -12.24 -15.81
C ALA A 198 -26.14 -12.68 -15.46
N ARG A 199 -25.73 -13.90 -15.82
CA ARG A 199 -24.34 -14.37 -15.65
C ARG A 199 -23.36 -13.57 -16.50
N VAL A 200 -23.68 -13.35 -17.78
CA VAL A 200 -22.84 -12.57 -18.70
C VAL A 200 -22.68 -11.13 -18.20
N ASP A 201 -23.76 -10.49 -17.75
CA ASP A 201 -23.69 -9.12 -17.24
C ASP A 201 -22.91 -9.03 -15.92
N ARG A 202 -23.07 -10.02 -15.03
CA ARG A 202 -22.24 -10.13 -13.83
C ARG A 202 -20.76 -10.28 -14.20
N GLU A 203 -20.41 -11.11 -15.18
CA GLU A 203 -19.03 -11.29 -15.63
C GLU A 203 -18.45 -10.01 -16.23
N LYS A 204 -19.22 -9.26 -17.04
CA LYS A 204 -18.83 -7.93 -17.53
C LYS A 204 -18.55 -6.97 -16.38
N GLN A 205 -19.44 -6.87 -15.41
CA GLN A 205 -19.24 -6.00 -14.24
C GLN A 205 -18.01 -6.40 -13.43
N VAL A 206 -17.78 -7.71 -13.22
CA VAL A 206 -16.59 -8.22 -12.54
C VAL A 206 -15.33 -7.86 -13.32
N ARG A 207 -15.34 -7.97 -14.65
CA ARG A 207 -14.20 -7.57 -15.50
C ARG A 207 -13.90 -6.07 -15.38
N ILE A 208 -14.93 -5.22 -15.44
CA ILE A 208 -14.78 -3.77 -15.28
C ILE A 208 -14.21 -3.43 -13.90
N LYS A 209 -14.78 -4.00 -12.83
CA LYS A 209 -14.30 -3.77 -11.46
C LYS A 209 -12.86 -4.25 -11.28
N LYS A 210 -12.48 -5.41 -11.85
CA LYS A 210 -11.10 -5.90 -11.82
C LYS A 210 -10.13 -4.95 -12.51
N GLU A 211 -10.53 -4.38 -13.64
CA GLU A 211 -9.71 -3.40 -14.37
C GLU A 211 -9.53 -2.10 -13.57
N VAL A 212 -10.60 -1.59 -12.94
CA VAL A 212 -10.51 -0.43 -12.03
C VAL A 212 -9.58 -0.72 -10.85
N VAL A 213 -9.71 -1.89 -10.22
CA VAL A 213 -8.82 -2.30 -9.13
C VAL A 213 -7.36 -2.37 -9.59
N ARG A 214 -7.09 -2.84 -10.81
CA ARG A 214 -5.74 -2.86 -11.38
C ARG A 214 -5.20 -1.43 -11.55
N LYS A 215 -5.96 -0.54 -12.18
CA LYS A 215 -5.57 0.87 -12.37
C LYS A 215 -5.27 1.56 -11.04
N LEU A 216 -6.15 1.42 -10.05
CA LEU A 216 -5.94 2.00 -8.73
C LEU A 216 -4.71 1.45 -8.01
N LYS A 217 -4.39 0.16 -8.21
CA LYS A 217 -3.15 -0.43 -7.67
C LYS A 217 -1.90 0.17 -8.34
N ASP A 218 -1.94 0.34 -9.66
CA ASP A 218 -0.83 0.92 -10.44
C ASP A 218 -0.61 2.41 -10.07
N GLU A 219 -1.70 3.17 -9.93
CA GLU A 219 -1.67 4.57 -9.45
C GLU A 219 -1.10 4.66 -8.04
N LEU A 220 -1.55 3.80 -7.12
CA LEU A 220 -1.05 3.76 -5.74
C LEU A 220 0.44 3.40 -5.69
N ALA A 221 0.89 2.44 -6.49
CA ALA A 221 2.31 2.09 -6.59
C ALA A 221 3.14 3.28 -7.12
N THR A 222 2.62 3.99 -8.12
CA THR A 222 3.27 5.19 -8.69
C THR A 222 3.38 6.30 -7.65
N ILE A 223 2.29 6.61 -6.93
CA ILE A 223 2.29 7.64 -5.88
C ILE A 223 3.25 7.27 -4.74
N LYS A 224 3.32 5.99 -4.35
CA LYS A 224 4.28 5.53 -3.33
C LYS A 224 5.72 5.74 -3.79
N ALA A 225 6.07 5.33 -5.01
CA ALA A 225 7.42 5.53 -5.55
C ALA A 225 7.77 7.03 -5.62
N GLN A 226 6.84 7.87 -6.07
CA GLN A 226 7.02 9.33 -6.11
C GLN A 226 7.22 9.91 -4.70
N ASN A 227 6.43 9.50 -3.71
CA ASN A 227 6.58 9.95 -2.34
C ASN A 227 7.92 9.52 -1.75
N GLU A 228 8.35 8.27 -1.97
CA GLU A 228 9.67 7.79 -1.54
C GLU A 228 10.82 8.58 -2.18
N ASP A 229 10.70 8.93 -3.47
CA ASP A 229 11.66 9.80 -4.16
C ASP A 229 11.68 11.22 -3.58
N ILE A 230 10.51 11.79 -3.28
CA ILE A 230 10.39 13.13 -2.68
C ILE A 230 11.01 13.14 -1.28
N VAL A 231 10.69 12.15 -0.44
CA VAL A 231 11.26 12.00 0.91
C VAL A 231 12.78 11.88 0.82
N ARG A 232 13.30 11.01 -0.04
CA ARG A 232 14.76 10.87 -0.26
C ARG A 232 15.42 12.18 -0.72
N LYS A 233 14.78 12.93 -1.61
CA LYS A 233 15.28 14.24 -2.06
C LYS A 233 15.28 15.27 -0.94
N ILE A 234 14.22 15.33 -0.12
CA ILE A 234 14.12 16.26 1.01
C ILE A 234 15.18 15.92 2.05
N GLU A 235 15.33 14.65 2.43
CA GLU A 235 16.34 14.20 3.38
C GLU A 235 17.77 14.51 2.89
N SER A 236 18.07 14.21 1.63
CA SER A 236 19.38 14.51 1.04
C SER A 236 19.68 16.02 1.02
N LYS A 237 18.71 16.84 0.58
CA LYS A 237 18.85 18.30 0.60
C LYS A 237 19.02 18.83 2.02
N SER A 238 18.24 18.33 2.99
CA SER A 238 18.33 18.74 4.39
C SER A 238 19.68 18.37 4.99
N ARG A 239 20.18 17.14 4.76
CA ARG A 239 21.50 16.71 5.22
C ARG A 239 22.62 17.52 4.59
N SER A 240 22.57 17.78 3.27
CA SER A 240 23.57 18.60 2.59
C SER A 240 23.58 20.03 3.13
N LYS A 241 22.41 20.63 3.35
CA LYS A 241 22.28 21.96 3.92
C LYS A 241 22.84 22.00 5.34
N GLN A 242 22.43 21.06 6.20
CA GLN A 242 22.94 20.95 7.57
C GLN A 242 24.46 20.79 7.60
N GLN A 243 25.04 19.95 6.73
CA GLN A 243 26.49 19.77 6.63
C GLN A 243 27.19 21.07 6.20
N SER A 244 26.64 21.78 5.22
CA SER A 244 27.21 23.06 4.77
C SER A 244 27.14 24.13 5.86
N GLU A 245 26.05 24.19 6.62
CA GLU A 245 25.87 25.13 7.73
C GLU A 245 26.86 24.81 8.86
N LEU A 246 26.99 23.54 9.25
CA LEU A 246 27.97 23.10 10.24
C LEU A 246 29.42 23.43 9.83
N SER A 247 29.80 23.20 8.57
CA SER A 247 31.12 23.60 8.06
C SER A 247 31.31 25.12 8.15
N SER A 248 30.32 25.89 7.69
CA SER A 248 30.39 27.35 7.73
C SER A 248 30.47 27.91 9.16
N PHE A 249 29.79 27.27 10.13
CA PHE A 249 29.86 27.67 11.53
C PHE A 249 31.21 27.29 12.14
N SER A 250 31.73 26.10 11.84
CA SER A 250 33.06 25.68 12.29
C SER A 250 34.16 26.60 11.74
N GLU A 251 34.07 27.02 10.48
CA GLU A 251 34.99 27.98 9.87
C GLU A 251 34.93 29.34 10.58
N LYS A 252 33.73 29.88 10.79
CA LYS A 252 33.52 31.14 11.53
C LYS A 252 34.03 31.06 12.97
N GLU A 253 33.79 29.95 13.65
CA GLU A 253 34.28 29.73 15.01
C GLU A 253 35.82 29.73 15.04
N SER A 254 36.45 29.07 14.06
CA SER A 254 37.91 29.09 13.91
C SER A 254 38.45 30.50 13.66
N THR A 255 37.82 31.27 12.76
CA THR A 255 38.25 32.64 12.47
C THR A 255 38.10 33.56 13.68
N PHE A 256 36.99 33.47 14.42
CA PHE A 256 36.81 34.29 15.63
C PHE A 256 37.77 33.89 16.75
N LYS A 257 38.06 32.60 16.91
CA LYS A 257 39.09 32.16 17.87
C LYS A 257 40.47 32.70 17.51
N ALA A 258 40.83 32.71 16.22
CA ALA A 258 42.07 33.31 15.76
C ALA A 258 42.11 34.82 16.02
N GLU A 259 41.03 35.54 15.72
CA GLU A 259 40.92 36.98 15.97
C GLU A 259 41.02 37.34 17.46
N ILE A 260 40.34 36.58 18.33
CA ILE A 260 40.44 36.72 19.78
C ILE A 260 41.90 36.52 20.23
N ALA A 261 42.59 35.50 19.71
CA ALA A 261 43.98 35.23 20.06
C ALA A 261 44.90 36.38 19.60
N THR A 262 44.70 36.92 18.39
CA THR A 262 45.48 38.05 17.88
C THR A 262 45.23 39.32 18.68
N LEU A 263 43.97 39.64 18.99
CA LEU A 263 43.61 40.83 19.78
C LEU A 263 44.13 40.73 21.21
N SER A 264 44.08 39.53 21.81
CA SER A 264 44.66 39.28 23.15
C SER A 264 46.17 39.49 23.15
N ALA A 265 46.87 38.98 22.13
CA ALA A 265 48.30 39.18 21.97
C ALA A 265 48.65 40.68 21.76
N GLN A 266 47.87 41.40 20.94
CA GLN A 266 48.03 42.84 20.75
C GLN A 266 47.84 43.61 22.06
N LEU A 267 46.78 43.30 22.82
CA LEU A 267 46.54 43.91 24.13
C LEU A 267 47.71 43.66 25.10
N ASP A 268 48.20 42.43 25.19
CA ASP A 268 49.35 42.09 26.04
C ASP A 268 50.62 42.85 25.62
N THR A 269 50.87 43.00 24.31
CA THR A 269 52.00 43.80 23.83
C THR A 269 51.86 45.27 24.20
N SER A 270 50.68 45.89 23.99
CA SER A 270 50.40 47.28 24.38
C SER A 270 50.54 47.50 25.89
N ILE A 271 50.06 46.57 26.72
CA ILE A 271 50.25 46.64 28.17
C ILE A 271 51.74 46.62 28.54
N LYS A 272 52.54 45.76 27.88
CA LYS A 272 53.99 45.68 28.11
C LYS A 272 54.69 46.96 27.68
N THR A 273 54.42 47.46 26.47
CA THR A 273 55.05 48.70 25.97
C THR A 273 54.72 49.88 26.88
N HIS A 274 53.45 50.05 27.28
CA HIS A 274 53.08 51.14 28.19
C HIS A 274 53.70 51.01 29.59
N ARG A 275 53.82 49.80 30.13
CA ARG A 275 54.53 49.57 31.40
C ARG A 275 56.02 49.91 31.30
N GLU A 276 56.65 49.58 30.18
CA GLU A 276 58.06 49.89 29.91
C GLU A 276 58.26 51.41 29.73
N GLU A 277 57.39 52.07 28.95
CA GLU A 277 57.36 53.52 28.78
C GLU A 277 57.18 54.23 30.10
N GLU A 278 56.20 53.81 30.91
CA GLU A 278 55.96 54.36 32.24
C GLU A 278 57.19 54.19 33.14
N SER A 279 57.79 53.00 33.18
CA SER A 279 59.02 52.73 33.94
C SER A 279 60.18 53.61 33.48
N ASN A 280 60.33 53.80 32.18
CA ASN A 280 61.35 54.68 31.59
C ASN A 280 61.12 56.14 31.99
N MET A 281 59.87 56.61 31.94
CA MET A 281 59.53 57.96 32.36
C MET A 281 59.74 58.18 33.86
N ARG A 282 59.40 57.21 34.72
CA ARG A 282 59.70 57.25 36.16
C ARG A 282 61.22 57.31 36.42
N ARG A 283 62.02 56.52 35.69
CA ARG A 283 63.48 56.55 35.79
C ARG A 283 64.06 57.91 35.35
N ARG A 284 63.56 58.47 34.24
CA ARG A 284 63.96 59.81 33.78
C ARG A 284 63.59 60.89 34.79
N LYS A 285 62.38 60.84 35.32
CA LYS A 285 61.90 61.75 36.38
C LYS A 285 62.85 61.72 37.59
N PHE A 286 63.11 60.53 38.14
CA PHE A 286 64.02 60.37 39.29
C PHE A 286 65.44 60.88 39.00
N LYS A 287 65.96 60.63 37.79
CA LYS A 287 67.28 61.13 37.40
C LYS A 287 67.33 62.66 37.40
N ILE A 288 66.34 63.32 36.80
CA ILE A 288 66.26 64.79 36.76
C ILE A 288 66.07 65.35 38.18
N GLU A 289 65.18 64.76 38.99
CA GLU A 289 65.00 65.15 40.40
C GLU A 289 66.32 65.07 41.19
N SER A 290 67.07 63.97 41.03
CA SER A 290 68.39 63.81 41.67
C SER A 290 69.44 64.80 41.15
N GLU A 291 69.42 65.17 39.87
CA GLU A 291 70.30 66.21 39.30
C GLU A 291 69.96 67.59 39.88
N VAL A 292 68.68 67.92 40.04
CA VAL A 292 68.21 69.16 40.67
C VAL A 292 68.61 69.20 42.14
N GLU A 293 68.40 68.11 42.90
CA GLU A 293 68.83 68.00 44.31
C GLU A 293 70.34 68.24 44.45
N ASN A 294 71.14 67.68 43.55
CA ASN A 294 72.59 67.91 43.54
C ASN A 294 72.95 69.37 43.23
N TRP A 295 72.20 70.05 42.36
CA TRP A 295 72.42 71.47 42.06
C TRP A 295 72.03 72.36 43.24
N ILE A 296 70.95 72.02 43.95
CA ILE A 296 70.54 72.69 45.20
C ILE A 296 71.65 72.53 46.24
N HIS A 297 72.13 71.30 46.49
CA HIS A 297 73.22 71.08 47.45
C HIS A 297 74.49 71.85 47.12
N LYS A 298 74.88 71.93 45.85
CA LYS A 298 76.03 72.75 45.44
C LYS A 298 75.79 74.23 45.68
N TYR A 299 74.61 74.73 45.34
CA TYR A 299 74.25 76.12 45.60
C TYR A 299 74.26 76.44 47.09
N ASP A 300 73.65 75.58 47.91
CA ASP A 300 73.64 75.74 49.38
C ASP A 300 75.07 75.74 49.94
N GLN A 301 75.93 74.85 49.46
CA GLN A 301 77.34 74.81 49.85
C GLN A 301 78.11 76.07 49.42
N ASP A 302 78.00 76.48 48.15
CA ASP A 302 78.67 77.69 47.64
C ASP A 302 78.18 78.95 48.40
N MET A 303 76.88 79.02 48.74
CA MET A 303 76.33 80.11 49.54
C MET A 303 76.83 80.08 50.99
N GLU A 304 76.97 78.91 51.60
CA GLU A 304 77.57 78.74 52.93
C GLU A 304 79.04 79.16 52.92
N GLU A 305 79.81 78.76 51.91
CA GLU A 305 81.21 79.18 51.71
C GLU A 305 81.31 80.71 51.55
N LYS A 306 80.46 81.32 50.72
CA LYS A 306 80.42 82.78 50.56
C LYS A 306 79.99 83.53 51.81
N GLN A 307 79.07 82.97 52.58
CA GLN A 307 78.67 83.53 53.87
C GLN A 307 79.83 83.48 54.87
N ASN A 308 80.55 82.35 54.94
CA ASN A 308 81.73 82.21 55.79
C ASN A 308 82.84 83.20 55.38
N GLU A 309 83.14 83.32 54.09
CA GLU A 309 84.08 84.33 53.57
C GLU A 309 83.67 85.76 53.96
N TYR A 310 82.37 86.09 53.83
CA TYR A 310 81.84 87.40 54.21
C TYR A 310 82.00 87.65 55.71
N ASP A 311 81.67 86.67 56.54
CA ASP A 311 81.79 86.77 58.00
C ASP A 311 83.25 86.90 58.44
N GLU A 312 84.18 86.18 57.79
CA GLU A 312 85.63 86.33 57.99
C GLU A 312 86.12 87.73 57.61
N LEU A 313 85.75 88.22 56.42
CA LEU A 313 86.15 89.55 55.96
C LEU A 313 85.57 90.66 56.84
N LEU A 314 84.32 90.49 57.30
CA LEU A 314 83.67 91.38 58.24
C LEU A 314 84.41 91.39 59.59
N SER A 315 84.87 90.22 60.07
CA SER A 315 85.70 90.12 61.28
C SER A 315 86.99 90.91 61.12
N VAL A 316 87.72 90.73 60.01
CA VAL A 316 88.96 91.46 59.71
C VAL A 316 88.69 92.97 59.60
N PHE A 317 87.65 93.38 58.90
CA PHE A 317 87.27 94.79 58.77
C PHE A 317 86.97 95.42 60.13
N LEU A 318 86.25 94.72 61.01
CA LEU A 318 85.98 95.20 62.37
C LEU A 318 87.27 95.33 63.20
N GLU A 319 88.20 94.40 63.06
CA GLU A 319 89.53 94.47 63.69
C GLU A 319 90.35 95.66 63.17
N GLU A 320 90.46 95.81 61.85
CA GLU A 320 91.18 96.93 61.22
C GLU A 320 90.55 98.27 61.58
N LYS A 321 89.21 98.36 61.60
CA LYS A 321 88.50 99.56 62.02
C LYS A 321 88.79 99.89 63.48
N ALA A 322 88.81 98.89 64.37
CA ALA A 322 89.16 99.10 65.77
C ALA A 322 90.62 99.59 65.91
N GLN A 323 91.56 99.04 65.12
CA GLN A 323 92.95 99.52 65.08
C GLN A 323 93.05 100.95 64.54
N LEU A 324 92.29 101.28 63.50
CA LEU A 324 92.24 102.63 62.92
C LEU A 324 91.68 103.63 63.92
N ASP A 325 90.62 103.26 64.64
CA ASP A 325 90.05 104.07 65.72
C ASP A 325 91.09 104.28 66.84
N GLU A 326 91.84 103.25 67.23
CA GLU A 326 92.95 103.37 68.19
C GLU A 326 94.03 104.33 67.69
N ILE A 327 94.48 104.19 66.44
CA ILE A 327 95.49 105.08 65.84
C ILE A 327 94.96 106.51 65.73
N SER A 328 93.72 106.71 65.31
CA SER A 328 93.05 108.01 65.22
C SER A 328 92.97 108.68 66.60
N THR A 329 92.66 107.92 67.65
CA THR A 329 92.66 108.46 69.02
C THR A 329 94.07 108.86 69.46
N ARG A 330 95.11 108.06 69.18
CA ARG A 330 96.51 108.47 69.42
C ARG A 330 96.91 109.69 68.61
N HIS A 331 96.53 109.77 67.33
CA HIS A 331 96.84 110.92 66.48
C HIS A 331 96.18 112.19 67.02
N LYS A 332 94.90 112.12 67.42
CA LYS A 332 94.21 113.23 68.08
C LYS A 332 94.89 113.63 69.39
N GLN A 333 95.36 112.67 70.18
CA GLN A 333 96.16 112.96 71.38
C GLN A 333 97.47 113.68 71.03
N LEU A 334 98.25 113.18 70.07
CA LEU A 334 99.47 113.82 69.59
C LEU A 334 99.22 115.23 69.00
N GLN A 335 98.12 115.40 68.27
CA GLN A 335 97.75 116.68 67.67
C GLN A 335 97.33 117.68 68.75
N ASN A 336 96.64 117.23 69.79
CA ASN A 336 96.35 118.04 70.98
C ASN A 336 97.65 118.41 71.73
N GLU A 337 98.60 117.49 71.87
CA GLU A 337 99.92 117.77 72.44
C GLU A 337 100.74 118.75 71.57
N TYR A 338 100.71 118.59 70.24
CA TYR A 338 101.37 119.50 69.30
C TYR A 338 100.73 120.88 69.33
N ASN A 339 99.40 120.98 69.33
CA ASN A 339 98.69 122.24 69.45
C ASN A 339 98.99 122.90 70.81
N ALA A 340 99.04 122.13 71.90
CA ALA A 340 99.49 122.63 73.19
C ALA A 340 100.93 123.17 73.13
N PHE A 341 101.83 122.49 72.43
CA PHE A 341 103.22 122.94 72.23
C PHE A 341 103.33 124.21 71.37
N VAL A 342 102.51 124.34 70.32
CA VAL A 342 102.43 125.54 69.46
C VAL A 342 101.84 126.74 70.22
N GLU A 343 100.77 126.51 71.00
CA GLU A 343 100.18 127.54 71.86
C GLU A 343 101.15 127.97 72.97
N GLU A 344 101.94 127.05 73.52
CA GLU A 344 102.99 127.34 74.51
C GLU A 344 104.12 128.18 73.89
N ARG A 345 104.42 128.00 72.60
CA ARG A 345 105.40 128.81 71.86
C ARG A 345 104.87 130.18 71.46
N GLN A 346 103.57 130.32 71.20
CA GLN A 346 102.94 131.60 70.88
C GLN A 346 102.80 132.53 72.09
N LYS A 347 102.76 131.98 73.31
CA LYS A 347 102.55 132.76 74.53
C LYS A 347 103.79 133.48 75.08
N ASN A 348 104.98 133.32 74.47
CA ASN A 348 106.22 133.75 75.11
C ASN A 348 107.22 134.51 74.21
N ARG A 349 106.77 135.57 73.50
CA ARG A 349 107.65 136.71 73.19
C ARG A 349 106.94 138.05 72.86
N PRO A 350 107.42 139.21 73.40
CA PRO A 350 106.90 140.56 73.12
C PRO A 350 107.75 141.43 72.15
N ASP A 351 107.08 142.42 71.56
CA ASP A 351 107.44 143.69 70.87
C ASP A 351 108.52 143.79 69.76
N SER A 352 108.05 144.06 68.52
CA SER A 352 108.59 145.05 67.54
C SER A 352 107.73 145.10 66.25
N SER A 353 107.64 146.27 65.63
CA SER A 353 107.01 146.64 64.33
C SER A 353 108.07 146.64 63.19
N PRO A 354 107.81 146.93 61.89
CA PRO A 354 106.78 146.51 60.90
C PRO A 354 107.40 145.85 59.62
N ALA A 355 106.56 145.56 58.61
CA ALA A 355 106.81 145.42 57.15
C ALA A 355 107.04 144.02 56.52
N GLU A 356 106.22 143.80 55.46
CA GLU A 356 106.41 143.07 54.19
C GLU A 356 106.94 141.62 54.13
N GLY A 357 106.10 140.72 53.62
CA GLY A 357 106.32 140.08 52.32
C GLY A 357 106.99 138.70 52.20
N VAL A 358 106.16 137.71 51.80
CA VAL A 358 106.38 136.70 50.72
C VAL A 358 106.88 135.28 51.10
N VAL A 359 106.15 134.28 50.53
CA VAL A 359 106.31 132.78 50.38
C VAL A 359 106.19 131.93 51.66
N GLU A 360 105.54 130.76 51.77
CA GLU A 360 105.37 129.59 50.85
C GLU A 360 104.35 128.60 51.47
N ALA A 361 103.24 128.24 50.79
CA ALA A 361 102.90 126.93 50.20
C ALA A 361 102.99 125.67 51.09
N ILE A 362 101.90 124.87 51.15
CA ILE A 362 101.84 123.42 50.80
C ILE A 362 100.44 122.81 51.15
N LEU A 363 99.80 122.31 50.10
CA LEU A 363 98.95 121.10 49.92
C LEU A 363 97.91 120.69 50.98
N GLU A 364 96.63 120.81 50.61
CA GLU A 364 95.62 119.77 50.89
C GLU A 364 95.01 119.31 49.56
N GLU A 365 95.18 118.01 49.34
CA GLU A 365 94.75 117.17 48.24
C GLU A 365 93.55 116.38 48.78
N GLU A 366 92.34 116.63 48.26
CA GLU A 366 91.21 115.71 48.41
C GLU A 366 90.80 115.20 47.02
N VAL A 367 90.77 113.87 46.94
CA VAL A 367 90.69 113.01 45.77
C VAL A 367 89.31 112.34 45.74
N GLU A 368 88.69 112.46 44.57
CA GLU A 368 87.79 111.52 43.87
C GLU A 368 86.51 111.00 44.55
N ASP A 369 85.37 111.48 44.01
CA ASP A 369 84.08 110.79 44.00
C ASP A 369 83.82 110.34 42.55
N ASP A 370 84.13 109.07 42.24
CA ASP A 370 83.94 108.45 40.93
C ASP A 370 82.71 107.53 40.98
N GLY A 371 81.56 108.11 40.66
CA GLY A 371 80.25 107.46 40.70
C GLY A 371 79.64 107.22 39.32
N ALA A 372 79.75 105.98 38.86
CA ALA A 372 78.79 105.24 38.03
C ALA A 372 78.53 105.68 36.56
N ALA A 373 79.10 104.89 35.64
CA ALA A 373 78.52 104.63 34.32
C ALA A 373 78.04 103.17 34.24
N PRO A 374 76.90 102.88 33.58
CA PRO A 374 76.68 101.57 33.01
C PRO A 374 76.52 101.66 31.48
N VAL A 375 77.34 100.88 30.76
CA VAL A 375 77.22 100.65 29.32
C VAL A 375 77.01 99.15 29.06
N ALA A 376 75.86 98.86 28.44
CA ALA A 376 75.54 97.82 27.46
C ALA A 376 75.60 96.32 27.80
N ALA A 377 74.61 95.61 27.22
CA ALA A 377 74.65 94.32 26.51
C ALA A 377 73.52 93.39 26.97
N THR A 378 72.39 93.36 26.26
CA THR A 378 72.03 92.36 25.23
C THR A 378 72.06 90.90 25.70
N LEU A 379 70.87 90.29 25.82
CA LEU A 379 70.46 89.03 25.15
C LEU A 379 69.12 88.55 25.73
N SER A 380 68.02 88.85 25.03
CA SER A 380 66.72 88.18 25.21
C SER A 380 66.44 87.41 23.92
N ALA A 381 66.69 86.11 23.94
CA ALA A 381 66.25 85.19 22.89
C ALA A 381 64.90 84.59 23.31
N SER A 382 63.82 85.08 22.68
CA SER A 382 62.47 84.56 22.85
C SER A 382 62.22 83.38 21.91
N VAL A 383 62.07 82.21 22.52
CA VAL A 383 61.20 81.06 22.19
C VAL A 383 60.49 81.10 20.82
N THR A 384 60.88 80.19 19.93
CA THR A 384 60.13 79.76 18.75
C THR A 384 59.24 78.57 19.12
N LEU A 385 57.93 78.77 19.11
CA LEU A 385 56.91 77.72 19.17
C LEU A 385 56.61 77.27 17.73
N ALA A 386 56.92 76.01 17.42
CA ALA A 386 56.45 75.33 16.21
C ALA A 386 55.99 73.91 16.59
N SER A 387 54.67 73.73 16.67
CA SER A 387 54.01 72.45 16.42
C SER A 387 53.29 72.58 15.08
N PRO A 388 53.43 71.56 14.22
CA PRO A 388 52.25 70.84 13.80
C PRO A 388 52.51 69.34 13.93
N ASP A 389 51.49 68.58 14.33
CA ASP A 389 51.18 67.27 13.74
C ASP A 389 49.90 66.75 14.39
N ALA A 390 48.86 66.68 13.55
CA ALA A 390 47.63 65.95 13.78
C ALA A 390 47.45 65.05 12.55
N GLU A 391 47.63 63.75 12.76
CA GLU A 391 46.98 62.67 12.01
C GLU A 391 46.16 61.84 13.00
#